data_AF-M1W6H9-F1
#
_entry.id   AF-M1W6H9-F1
#
_cell.length_a   1.000
_cell.length_b   1.000
_cell.length_c   1.000
_cell.angle_alpha   90.00
_cell.angle_beta   90.00
_cell.angle_gamma   90.00
#
_symmetry.space_group_name_H-M   'P 1'
#
loop_
_entity.id
_entity.type
_entity.pdbx_description
1 polymer ?
#
loop_
_entity_poly.entity_id
_entity_poly.type
_entity_poly.pdbx_seq_one_letter_code
_entity_poly.pdbx_strand_id
1 'polypeptide(L)'
;MDFQSSLSAIEADLNRFRAELASISRQLQRDEARRLATSSLPAPIRTRFDGTKSQLKGWRITVEDRLSSDCAHLTPRQKWIFVYDDLADQIQKRLSYYFESGETLEWNAVAFLHHLEVLYSDSTSGTVARLELRMLRQAADESFSDYL
;
A
#
# COMPACT_ATOMS: atom_id res chain seq x y z
N MET A 1 -25.71 -49.93 -42.53
CA MET A 1 -25.52 -48.59 -41.94
C MET A 1 -25.75 -48.74 -40.46
N ASP A 2 -24.68 -48.67 -39.65
CA ASP A 2 -24.70 -49.08 -38.23
C ASP A 2 -24.94 -47.88 -37.32
N PHE A 3 -26.21 -47.48 -37.23
CA PHE A 3 -26.67 -46.36 -36.39
C PHE A 3 -26.31 -46.50 -34.90
N GLN A 4 -26.17 -47.74 -34.40
CA GLN A 4 -25.75 -47.98 -33.02
C GLN A 4 -24.29 -47.60 -32.75
N SER A 5 -23.41 -47.72 -33.75
CA SER A 5 -22.01 -47.32 -33.61
C SER A 5 -21.82 -45.81 -33.65
N SER A 6 -22.70 -45.08 -34.35
CA SER A 6 -22.68 -43.62 -34.38
C SER A 6 -23.23 -43.01 -33.09
N LEU A 7 -24.27 -43.62 -32.50
CA LEU A 7 -24.83 -43.16 -31.22
C LEU A 7 -23.85 -43.33 -30.05
N SER A 8 -23.14 -44.45 -29.98
CA SER A 8 -22.13 -44.68 -28.92
C SER A 8 -20.94 -43.73 -29.04
N ALA A 9 -20.53 -43.37 -30.26
CA ALA A 9 -19.48 -42.39 -30.50
C ALA A 9 -19.90 -40.99 -30.03
N ILE A 10 -21.13 -40.57 -30.32
CA ILE A 10 -21.68 -39.29 -29.88
C ILE A 10 -21.79 -39.23 -28.35
N GLU A 11 -22.19 -40.33 -27.71
CA GLU A 11 -22.29 -40.40 -26.24
C GLU A 11 -20.92 -40.34 -25.56
N ALA A 12 -19.90 -40.97 -26.16
CA ALA A 12 -18.52 -40.87 -25.68
C ALA A 12 -17.98 -39.43 -25.79
N ASP A 13 -18.25 -38.73 -26.90
CA ASP A 13 -17.85 -37.35 -27.10
C ASP A 13 -18.57 -36.39 -26.14
N LEU A 14 -19.87 -36.60 -25.88
CA LEU A 14 -20.61 -35.82 -24.88
C LEU A 14 -20.05 -36.01 -23.46
N ASN A 15 -19.65 -37.23 -23.11
CA ASN A 15 -19.04 -37.51 -21.81
C ASN A 15 -17.64 -36.92 -21.69
N ARG A 16 -16.85 -36.92 -22.77
CA ARG A 16 -15.55 -36.22 -22.83
C ARG A 16 -15.75 -34.72 -22.63
N PHE A 17 -16.70 -34.11 -23.33
CA PHE A 17 -16.97 -32.67 -23.23
C PHE A 17 -17.44 -32.29 -21.82
N ARG A 18 -18.28 -33.10 -21.18
CA ARG A 18 -18.67 -32.90 -19.77
C ARG A 18 -17.48 -32.97 -18.82
N ALA A 19 -16.56 -33.91 -19.03
CA ALA A 19 -15.36 -34.03 -18.22
C ALA A 19 -14.42 -32.82 -18.40
N GLU A 20 -14.29 -32.30 -19.62
CA GLU A 20 -13.53 -31.09 -19.92
C GLU A 20 -14.13 -29.85 -19.25
N LEU A 21 -15.46 -29.66 -19.35
CA LEU A 21 -16.14 -28.56 -18.66
C LEU A 21 -15.97 -28.62 -17.14
N ALA A 22 -16.05 -29.82 -16.55
CA ALA A 22 -15.81 -30.02 -15.12
C ALA A 22 -14.34 -29.77 -14.72
N SER A 23 -13.39 -29.98 -15.64
CA SER A 23 -11.98 -29.64 -15.43
C SER A 23 -11.76 -28.11 -15.48
N ILE A 24 -12.34 -27.44 -16.48
CA ILE A 24 -12.26 -25.98 -16.66
C ILE A 24 -12.87 -25.26 -15.45
N SER A 25 -14.04 -25.70 -14.97
CA SER A 25 -14.69 -25.11 -13.79
C SER A 25 -13.82 -25.23 -12.53
N ARG A 26 -13.19 -26.40 -12.31
CA ARG A 26 -12.26 -26.60 -11.18
C ARG A 26 -10.99 -25.77 -11.31
N GLN A 27 -10.49 -25.58 -12.52
CA GLN A 27 -9.34 -24.71 -12.79
C GLN A 27 -9.69 -23.25 -12.44
N LEU A 28 -10.86 -22.79 -12.88
CA LEU A 28 -11.34 -21.43 -12.62
C LEU A 28 -11.50 -21.16 -11.11
N GLN A 29 -12.10 -22.11 -10.38
CA GLN A 29 -12.23 -21.99 -8.91
C GLN A 29 -10.89 -21.99 -8.19
N ARG A 30 -9.90 -22.76 -8.66
CA ARG A 30 -8.55 -22.72 -8.11
C ARG A 30 -7.84 -21.40 -8.40
N ASP A 31 -8.01 -20.85 -9.59
CA ASP A 31 -7.42 -19.57 -9.96
C ASP A 31 -8.10 -18.41 -9.21
N GLU A 32 -9.41 -18.49 -8.96
CA GLU A 32 -10.14 -17.55 -8.10
C GLU A 32 -9.72 -17.65 -6.63
N ALA A 33 -9.58 -18.88 -6.09
CA ALA A 33 -9.04 -19.09 -4.75
C ALA A 33 -7.59 -18.60 -4.62
N ARG A 34 -6.77 -18.78 -5.66
CA ARG A 34 -5.41 -18.21 -5.72
C ARG A 34 -5.44 -16.70 -5.75
N ARG A 35 -6.32 -16.07 -6.54
CA ARG A 35 -6.51 -14.61 -6.58
C ARG A 35 -6.97 -14.05 -5.25
N LEU A 36 -7.90 -14.72 -4.57
CA LEU A 36 -8.35 -14.34 -3.23
C LEU A 36 -7.24 -14.52 -2.19
N ALA A 37 -6.44 -15.58 -2.28
CA ALA A 37 -5.26 -15.78 -1.43
C ALA A 37 -4.11 -14.81 -1.76
N THR A 38 -4.05 -14.26 -2.97
CA THR A 38 -3.10 -13.20 -3.39
C THR A 38 -3.69 -11.79 -3.33
N SER A 39 -4.91 -11.62 -2.81
CA SER A 39 -5.46 -10.31 -2.42
C SER A 39 -4.78 -9.84 -1.13
N SER A 40 -3.46 -9.72 -1.19
CA SER A 40 -2.56 -9.18 -0.18
C SER A 40 -2.56 -7.65 -0.26
N LEU A 41 -3.75 -7.04 -0.24
CA LEU A 41 -3.81 -5.61 0.07
C LEU A 41 -3.47 -5.48 1.55
N PRO A 42 -2.40 -4.73 1.91
CA PRO A 42 -2.04 -4.52 3.30
C PRO A 42 -3.25 -3.99 4.08
N ALA A 43 -3.43 -4.46 5.31
CA ALA A 43 -4.54 -4.01 6.16
C ALA A 43 -4.57 -2.47 6.22
N PRO A 44 -5.75 -1.84 6.10
CA PRO A 44 -5.85 -0.38 6.05
C PRO A 44 -5.19 0.25 7.28
N ILE A 45 -4.46 1.33 7.04
CA ILE A 45 -3.73 2.06 8.07
C ILE A 45 -4.73 2.70 9.03
N ARG A 46 -4.46 2.57 10.33
CA ARG A 46 -5.38 2.97 11.42
C ARG A 46 -5.58 4.49 11.48
N THR A 47 -4.74 5.28 10.80
CA THR A 47 -4.83 6.75 10.75
C THR A 47 -4.25 7.27 9.44
N ARG A 48 -5.10 7.71 8.51
CA ARG A 48 -4.68 8.36 7.26
C ARG A 48 -4.00 9.69 7.55
N PHE A 49 -3.02 10.08 6.73
CA PHE A 49 -2.36 11.37 6.89
C PHE A 49 -3.28 12.52 6.51
N ASP A 50 -3.63 13.35 7.50
CA ASP A 50 -4.55 14.47 7.35
C ASP A 50 -3.88 15.79 6.92
N GLY A 51 -2.54 15.82 6.80
CA GLY A 51 -1.77 17.02 6.52
C GLY A 51 -1.18 17.71 7.76
N THR A 52 -1.43 17.19 8.96
CA THR A 52 -0.90 17.75 10.21
C THR A 52 0.60 17.50 10.32
N LYS A 53 1.38 18.59 10.42
CA LYS A 53 2.85 18.52 10.44
C LYS A 53 3.43 17.65 11.57
N SER A 54 2.80 17.65 12.74
CA SER A 54 3.22 16.84 13.89
C SER A 54 3.05 15.33 13.66
N GLN A 55 2.12 14.93 12.78
CA GLN A 55 1.87 13.53 12.46
C GLN A 55 2.74 13.01 11.31
N LEU A 56 3.24 13.91 10.46
CA LEU A 56 3.99 13.58 9.24
C LEU A 56 5.14 12.60 9.50
N LYS A 57 5.97 12.84 10.52
CA LYS A 57 7.16 12.02 10.79
C LYS A 57 6.79 10.60 11.24
N GLY A 58 5.85 10.47 12.17
CA GLY A 58 5.39 9.16 12.65
C GLY A 58 4.64 8.36 11.59
N TRP A 59 3.79 9.05 10.82
CA TRP A 59 3.09 8.47 9.69
C TRP A 59 4.07 7.95 8.62
N ARG A 60 5.03 8.77 8.21
CA ARG A 60 6.03 8.41 7.19
C ARG A 60 6.82 7.16 7.57
N ILE A 61 7.33 7.07 8.80
CA ILE A 61 8.07 5.89 9.28
C ILE A 61 7.19 4.62 9.15
N THR A 62 5.91 4.73 9.50
CA THR A 62 4.96 3.61 9.39
C THR A 62 4.74 3.20 7.93
N VAL A 63 4.63 4.16 7.02
CA VAL A 63 4.47 3.88 5.58
C VAL A 63 5.75 3.30 4.99
N GLU A 64 6.93 3.80 5.33
CA GLU A 64 8.23 3.28 4.87
C GLU A 64 8.46 1.84 5.35
N ASP A 65 8.13 1.54 6.60
CA ASP A 65 8.21 0.19 7.16
C ASP A 65 7.30 -0.77 6.40
N ARG A 66 6.05 -0.37 6.13
CA ARG A 66 5.10 -1.16 5.32
C ARG A 66 5.53 -1.30 3.86
N LEU A 67 6.09 -0.25 3.26
CA LEU A 67 6.64 -0.31 1.91
C LEU A 67 7.76 -1.35 1.79
N SER A 68 8.54 -1.51 2.86
CA SER A 68 9.67 -2.42 2.96
C SER A 68 9.28 -3.84 3.37
N SER A 69 8.20 -3.99 4.14
CA SER A 69 7.68 -5.28 4.63
C SER A 69 6.47 -5.75 3.82
N ASP A 70 5.27 -5.30 4.18
CA ASP A 70 3.98 -5.75 3.64
C ASP A 70 3.88 -5.56 2.13
N CYS A 71 4.37 -4.43 1.62
CA CYS A 71 4.27 -4.04 0.22
C CYS A 71 5.49 -4.43 -0.61
N ALA A 72 6.48 -5.15 -0.05
CA ALA A 72 7.73 -5.44 -0.74
C ALA A 72 7.52 -6.07 -2.13
N HIS A 73 6.53 -6.98 -2.21
CA HIS A 73 6.13 -7.74 -3.39
C HIS A 73 5.33 -6.93 -4.42
N LEU A 74 4.88 -5.71 -4.09
CA LEU A 74 4.07 -4.88 -4.98
C LEU A 74 4.93 -4.21 -6.07
N THR A 75 4.32 -3.98 -7.24
CA THR A 75 4.93 -3.20 -8.32
C THR A 75 5.13 -1.73 -7.90
N PRO A 76 6.07 -0.98 -8.53
CA PRO A 76 6.27 0.44 -8.23
C PRO A 76 4.97 1.26 -8.27
N ARG A 77 4.13 1.02 -9.28
CA ARG A 77 2.81 1.64 -9.41
C ARG A 77 1.86 1.31 -8.26
N GLN A 78 1.84 0.06 -7.80
CA GLN A 78 1.01 -0.33 -6.65
C GLN A 78 1.51 0.32 -5.35
N LYS A 79 2.83 0.42 -5.16
CA LYS A 79 3.43 1.13 -4.02
C LYS A 79 3.07 2.62 -4.04
N TRP A 80 3.09 3.24 -5.22
CA TRP A 80 2.66 4.63 -5.42
C TRP A 80 1.18 4.85 -5.06
N ILE A 81 0.30 3.97 -5.53
CA ILE A 81 -1.14 3.98 -5.18
C ILE A 81 -1.34 3.79 -3.68
N PHE A 82 -0.62 2.83 -3.07
CA PHE A 82 -0.70 2.58 -1.63
C PHE A 82 -0.39 3.83 -0.80
N VAL A 83 0.68 4.56 -1.13
CA VAL A 83 1.03 5.82 -0.44
C VAL A 83 -0.08 6.86 -0.61
N TYR A 84 -0.67 6.98 -1.80
CA TYR A 84 -1.73 7.95 -2.08
C TYR A 84 -3.05 7.61 -1.37
N ASP A 85 -3.45 6.34 -1.37
CA ASP A 85 -4.67 5.85 -0.71
C ASP A 85 -4.61 6.01 0.81
N ASP A 86 -3.40 6.10 1.36
CA ASP A 86 -3.16 6.33 2.77
C ASP A 86 -3.23 7.82 3.20
N LEU A 87 -3.42 8.72 2.24
CA LEU A 87 -3.65 10.13 2.50
C LEU A 87 -5.14 10.38 2.78
N ALA A 88 -5.45 11.37 3.61
CA ALA A 88 -6.83 11.83 3.77
C ALA A 88 -7.33 12.48 2.48
N ASP A 89 -8.64 12.41 2.24
CA ASP A 89 -9.29 12.86 1.00
C ASP A 89 -8.94 14.30 0.61
N GLN A 90 -8.77 15.20 1.60
CA GLN A 90 -8.37 16.59 1.36
C GLN A 90 -6.96 16.72 0.78
N ILE A 91 -6.05 15.85 1.21
CA ILE A 91 -4.66 15.81 0.75
C ILE A 91 -4.59 15.15 -0.62
N GLN A 92 -5.34 14.06 -0.82
CA GLN A 92 -5.50 13.42 -2.13
C GLN A 92 -5.95 14.43 -3.19
N LYS A 93 -7.04 15.18 -2.92
CA LYS A 93 -7.54 16.22 -3.83
C LYS A 93 -6.49 17.27 -4.18
N ARG A 94 -5.63 17.64 -3.23
CA ARG A 94 -4.56 18.63 -3.44
C ARG A 94 -3.41 18.07 -4.28
N LEU A 95 -3.16 16.77 -4.20
CA LEU A 95 -2.04 16.09 -4.84
C LEU A 95 -2.43 15.29 -6.08
N SER A 96 -3.68 15.38 -6.54
CA SER A 96 -4.17 14.62 -7.71
C SER A 96 -3.29 14.82 -8.94
N TYR A 97 -2.91 16.07 -9.23
CA TYR A 97 -2.02 16.39 -10.36
C TYR A 97 -0.63 15.76 -10.21
N TYR A 98 -0.06 15.78 -9.00
CA TYR A 98 1.23 15.15 -8.74
C TYR A 98 1.12 13.62 -8.84
N PHE A 99 0.03 13.04 -8.32
CA PHE A 99 -0.24 11.62 -8.44
C PHE A 99 -0.36 11.16 -9.91
N GLU A 100 -1.03 11.94 -10.75
CA GLU A 100 -1.16 11.69 -12.19
C GLU A 100 0.19 11.74 -12.93
N SER A 101 1.15 12.55 -12.44
CA SER A 101 2.53 12.56 -12.94
C SER A 101 3.36 11.33 -12.56
N GLY A 102 2.76 10.32 -11.93
CA GLY A 102 3.46 9.11 -11.51
C GLY A 102 4.21 8.40 -12.63
N GLU A 103 3.71 8.39 -13.87
CA GLU A 103 4.39 7.76 -15.00
C GLU A 103 5.74 8.42 -15.34
N THR A 104 5.80 9.75 -15.32
CA THR A 104 7.03 10.51 -15.60
C THR A 104 8.04 10.40 -14.44
N LEU A 105 7.56 10.05 -13.25
CA LEU A 105 8.35 9.81 -12.04
C LEU A 105 8.63 8.32 -11.80
N GLU A 106 8.40 7.47 -12.80
CA GLU A 106 8.62 6.01 -12.75
C GLU A 106 7.86 5.32 -11.60
N TRP A 107 6.78 5.93 -11.13
CA TRP A 107 5.98 5.49 -9.99
C TRP A 107 6.82 5.30 -8.71
N ASN A 108 7.84 6.15 -8.51
CA ASN A 108 8.75 6.03 -7.38
C ASN A 108 8.11 6.49 -6.06
N ALA A 109 7.59 5.54 -5.28
CA ALA A 109 6.94 5.81 -4.00
C ALA A 109 7.85 6.56 -2.99
N VAL A 110 9.16 6.36 -3.04
CA VAL A 110 10.12 7.07 -2.17
C VAL A 110 10.20 8.55 -2.57
N ALA A 111 10.22 8.84 -3.87
CA ALA A 111 10.17 10.21 -4.37
C ALA A 111 8.86 10.92 -3.98
N PHE A 112 7.73 10.19 -3.98
CA PHE A 112 6.45 10.71 -3.46
C PHE A 112 6.58 11.10 -1.99
N LEU A 113 7.06 10.20 -1.14
CA LEU A 113 7.21 10.46 0.30
C LEU A 113 8.12 11.67 0.56
N HIS A 114 9.19 11.82 -0.21
CA HIS A 114 10.06 13.00 -0.13
C HIS A 114 9.32 14.28 -0.56
N HIS A 115 8.49 14.23 -1.61
CA HIS A 115 7.67 15.37 -2.01
C HIS A 115 6.69 15.80 -0.90
N LEU A 116 6.05 14.84 -0.24
CA LEU A 116 5.20 15.10 0.94
C LEU A 116 6.00 15.71 2.09
N GLU A 117 7.21 15.23 2.34
CA GLU A 117 8.10 15.81 3.36
C GLU A 117 8.40 17.28 3.07
N VAL A 118 8.76 17.63 1.84
CA VAL A 118 9.03 19.02 1.47
C VAL A 118 7.78 19.89 1.67
N LEU A 119 6.60 19.41 1.29
CA LEU A 119 5.34 20.17 1.38
C LEU A 119 4.85 20.38 2.82
N TYR A 120 5.03 19.39 3.69
CA TYR A 120 4.44 19.38 5.04
C TYR A 120 5.47 19.45 6.16
N SER A 121 6.77 19.52 5.84
CA SER A 121 7.80 19.73 6.86
C SER A 121 7.55 21.02 7.65
N ASP A 122 7.83 20.95 8.94
CA ASP A 122 7.88 22.15 9.77
C ASP A 122 9.33 22.59 9.94
N SER A 123 9.76 23.53 9.10
CA SER A 123 11.06 24.18 9.23
C SER A 123 11.20 24.97 10.55
N THR A 124 10.07 25.33 11.17
CA THR A 124 10.01 26.09 12.43
C THR A 124 10.29 25.23 13.64
N SER A 125 9.74 24.02 13.69
CA SER A 125 9.91 23.04 14.79
C SER A 125 11.38 22.82 15.16
N GLY A 126 12.26 22.66 14.17
CA GLY A 126 13.68 22.44 14.43
C GLY A 126 14.38 23.65 15.08
N THR A 127 13.92 24.86 14.77
CA THR A 127 14.46 26.10 15.35
C THR A 127 13.90 26.33 16.75
N VAL A 128 12.62 26.04 16.97
CA VAL A 128 11.99 26.10 18.29
C VAL A 128 12.60 25.07 19.23
N ALA A 129 12.76 23.81 18.81
CA ALA A 129 13.40 22.78 19.63
C ALA A 129 14.85 23.14 20.01
N ARG A 130 15.62 23.75 19.08
CA ARG A 130 16.95 24.27 19.38
C ARG A 130 16.92 25.45 20.37
N LEU A 131 15.91 26.30 20.30
CA LEU A 131 15.72 27.40 21.23
C LEU A 131 15.35 26.87 22.62
N GLU A 132 14.41 25.92 22.70
CA GLU A 132 13.99 25.26 23.94
C GLU A 132 15.16 24.52 24.59
N LEU A 133 15.95 23.76 23.83
CA LEU A 133 17.17 23.12 24.33
C LEU A 133 18.20 24.12 24.89
N ARG A 134 18.29 25.32 24.32
CA ARG A 134 19.15 26.39 24.86
C ARG A 134 18.58 27.03 26.13
N MET A 135 17.26 26.99 26.28
CA MET A 135 16.57 27.56 27.44
C MET A 135 16.40 26.55 28.58
N LEU A 136 16.46 25.25 28.29
CA LEU A 136 16.49 24.18 29.27
C LEU A 136 17.71 24.33 30.17
N ARG A 137 17.45 24.43 31.47
CA ARG A 137 18.44 24.47 32.54
C ARG A 137 17.97 23.52 33.62
N GLN A 138 18.88 22.68 34.10
CA GLN A 138 18.59 21.78 35.22
C GLN A 138 18.08 22.61 36.40
N ALA A 139 16.94 22.21 36.96
CA ALA A 139 16.42 22.86 38.16
C ALA A 139 17.30 22.53 39.37
N ALA A 140 17.29 23.39 40.39
CA ALA A 140 18.19 23.25 41.54
C ALA A 140 17.94 21.99 42.38
N ASP A 141 16.75 21.42 42.28
CA ASP A 141 16.24 20.25 42.99
C ASP A 141 16.03 19.03 42.06
N GLU A 142 16.35 19.15 40.77
CA GLU A 142 16.23 18.08 39.78
C GLU A 142 17.49 17.22 39.75
N SER A 143 17.32 15.89 39.81
CA SER A 143 18.44 14.97 39.71
C SER A 143 19.02 14.99 38.29
N PHE A 144 20.34 14.79 38.16
CA PHE A 144 20.99 14.79 36.85
C PHE A 144 20.45 13.68 35.93
N SER A 145 19.96 12.59 36.51
CA SER A 145 19.36 11.48 35.77
C SER A 145 17.99 11.81 35.19
N ASP A 146 17.25 12.75 35.80
CA ASP A 146 15.93 13.18 35.31
C ASP A 146 16.04 14.31 34.26
N TYR A 147 17.15 15.06 34.29
CA TYR A 147 17.42 16.17 33.37
C TYR A 147 17.91 15.73 31.97
N LEU A 148 18.48 14.52 31.83
CA LEU A 148 19.04 13.98 30.58
C LEU A 148 18.02 13.23 29.74
#